data_AF-T1ACX8-F1
#
_entry.id   AF-T1ACX8-F1
#
_cell.length_a   1.000
_cell.length_b   1.000
_cell.length_c   1.000
_cell.angle_alpha   90.00
_cell.angle_beta   90.00
_cell.angle_gamma   90.00
#
_symmetry.space_group_name_H-M   'P 1'
#
loop_
_entity.id
_entity.type
_entity.pdbx_description
1 polymer ?
#
loop_
_entity_poly.entity_id
_entity_poly.type
_entity_poly.pdbx_seq_one_letter_code
_entity_poly.pdbx_strand_id
1 'polypeptide(L)'
;IQSGMSAQKPRTVFTRFPIISAGAEYLVMGYLMRRNILVYKAPPNNEGYDLICIHPDPRKVTRQIRVQVKSRLATESGGFPIKASTIDAFDFLIVAYLNVGYFLGKHRHHGVKAGTAEPYFLYVAGALHSGAPQCSKFVGKGHNARS
;
A
#
# COMPACT_ATOMS: atom_id res chain seq x y z
N ILE A 1 -12.70 -21.87 48.31
CA ILE A 1 -13.23 -21.75 46.92
C ILE A 1 -12.98 -20.31 46.47
N GLN A 2 -11.83 -20.00 45.87
CA GLN A 2 -11.60 -18.72 45.17
C GLN A 2 -10.57 -18.95 44.07
N SER A 3 -11.02 -19.30 42.88
CA SER A 3 -10.22 -19.25 41.65
C SER A 3 -10.58 -17.96 40.92
N GLY A 4 -9.67 -16.99 40.96
CA GLY A 4 -9.82 -15.70 40.30
C GLY A 4 -9.87 -15.85 38.77
N MET A 5 -11.00 -15.52 38.18
CA MET A 5 -11.13 -15.36 36.73
C MET A 5 -10.48 -14.03 36.33
N SER A 6 -9.29 -14.09 35.73
CA SER A 6 -8.68 -12.91 35.11
C SER A 6 -9.51 -12.49 33.90
N ALA A 7 -9.94 -11.23 33.88
CA ALA A 7 -10.65 -10.64 32.75
C ALA A 7 -9.72 -10.60 31.54
N GLN A 8 -9.99 -11.44 30.54
CA GLN A 8 -9.24 -11.43 29.27
C GLN A 8 -9.49 -10.11 28.53
N LYS A 9 -8.40 -9.39 28.23
CA LYS A 9 -8.42 -8.18 27.41
C LYS A 9 -9.04 -8.53 26.04
N PRO A 10 -10.07 -7.80 25.56
CA PRO A 10 -10.75 -8.15 24.32
C PRO A 10 -9.73 -8.18 23.17
N ARG A 11 -9.69 -9.30 22.44
CA ARG A 11 -8.87 -9.44 21.23
C ARG A 11 -9.43 -8.49 20.17
N THR A 12 -8.64 -7.50 19.78
CA THR A 12 -8.98 -6.62 18.66
C THR A 12 -9.01 -7.45 17.37
N VAL A 13 -10.21 -7.75 16.87
CA VAL A 13 -10.38 -8.44 15.59
C VAL A 13 -10.18 -7.40 14.49
N PHE A 14 -9.07 -7.48 13.76
CA PHE A 14 -8.84 -6.65 12.60
C PHE A 14 -9.71 -7.16 11.45
N THR A 15 -10.66 -6.34 10.99
CA THR A 15 -11.42 -6.63 9.78
C THR A 15 -10.48 -6.65 8.58
N ARG A 16 -10.35 -7.82 7.93
CA ARG A 16 -9.55 -7.99 6.73
C ARG A 16 -10.46 -7.87 5.51
N PHE A 17 -10.10 -6.98 4.59
CA PHE A 17 -10.80 -6.81 3.31
C PHE A 17 -9.89 -7.29 2.17
N PRO A 18 -9.84 -8.62 1.90
CA PRO A 18 -8.89 -9.18 0.94
C PRO A 18 -9.07 -8.61 -0.47
N ILE A 19 -10.32 -8.40 -0.91
CA ILE A 19 -10.62 -7.83 -2.23
C ILE A 19 -10.15 -6.38 -2.34
N ILE A 20 -10.28 -5.59 -1.26
CA ILE A 20 -9.78 -4.21 -1.24
C ILE A 20 -8.25 -4.19 -1.30
N SER A 21 -7.59 -5.13 -0.59
CA SER A 21 -6.13 -5.28 -0.66
C SER A 21 -5.67 -5.63 -2.08
N ALA A 22 -6.32 -6.62 -2.72
CA ALA A 22 -6.02 -7.00 -4.09
C ALA A 22 -6.28 -5.86 -5.08
N GLY A 23 -7.37 -5.12 -4.91
CA GLY A 23 -7.68 -3.93 -5.73
C GLY A 23 -6.61 -2.85 -5.64
N ALA A 24 -6.03 -2.64 -4.45
CA ALA A 24 -4.93 -1.71 -4.27
C ALA A 24 -3.67 -2.11 -5.07
N GLU A 25 -3.35 -3.41 -5.13
CA GLU A 25 -2.24 -3.91 -5.96
C GLU A 25 -2.46 -3.60 -7.44
N TYR A 26 -3.65 -3.89 -7.98
CA TYR A 26 -3.98 -3.58 -9.38
C TYR A 26 -3.97 -2.08 -9.66
N LEU A 27 -4.43 -1.26 -8.71
CA LEU A 27 -4.40 0.19 -8.84
C LEU A 27 -2.95 0.71 -8.92
N VAL A 28 -2.05 0.18 -8.09
CA VAL A 28 -0.62 0.48 -8.14
C VAL A 28 0.00 -0.02 -9.46
N MET A 29 -0.35 -1.21 -9.93
CA MET A 29 0.11 -1.72 -11.23
C MET A 29 -0.26 -0.77 -12.37
N GLY A 30 -1.54 -0.38 -12.49
CA GLY A 30 -1.97 0.57 -13.51
C GLY A 30 -1.24 1.92 -13.42
N TYR A 31 -0.97 2.38 -12.19
CA TYR A 31 -0.23 3.61 -11.93
C TYR A 31 1.25 3.56 -12.32
N LEU A 32 1.89 2.39 -12.25
CA LEU A 32 3.25 2.18 -12.72
C LEU A 32 3.29 1.99 -14.24
N MET A 33 2.35 1.21 -14.79
CA MET A 33 2.24 0.96 -16.24
C MET A 33 1.98 2.24 -17.05
N ARG A 34 1.19 3.19 -16.54
CA ARG A 34 1.02 4.51 -17.19
C ARG A 34 2.31 5.35 -17.29
N ARG A 35 3.38 4.94 -16.60
CA ARG A 35 4.74 5.53 -16.68
C ARG A 35 5.69 4.70 -17.53
N ASN A 36 5.18 3.74 -18.31
CA ASN A 36 5.97 2.82 -19.11
C ASN A 36 6.89 1.91 -18.27
N ILE A 37 6.40 1.47 -17.09
CA ILE A 37 7.04 0.44 -16.26
C ILE A 37 6.22 -0.83 -16.42
N LEU A 38 6.84 -1.92 -16.90
CA LEU A 38 6.16 -3.20 -17.04
C LEU A 38 6.10 -3.89 -15.67
N VAL A 39 4.90 -4.25 -15.23
CA VAL A 39 4.66 -4.79 -13.88
C VAL A 39 3.88 -6.10 -13.93
N TYR A 40 4.32 -7.07 -13.16
CA TYR A 40 3.62 -8.34 -12.94
C TYR A 40 3.33 -8.51 -11.45
N LYS A 41 2.26 -9.24 -11.13
CA LYS A 41 2.09 -9.76 -9.77
C LYS A 41 3.18 -10.79 -9.48
N ALA A 42 3.70 -10.77 -8.26
CA ALA A 42 4.59 -11.83 -7.78
C ALA A 42 3.83 -13.17 -7.79
N PRO A 43 4.53 -14.30 -7.97
CA PRO A 43 3.94 -15.63 -7.83
C PRO A 43 3.22 -15.78 -6.48
N PRO A 44 2.13 -16.57 -6.40
CA PRO A 44 1.50 -16.88 -5.13
C PRO A 44 2.50 -17.42 -4.10
N ASN A 45 2.28 -17.12 -2.82
CA ASN A 45 3.15 -17.51 -1.70
C ASN A 45 4.57 -16.92 -1.70
N ASN A 46 4.85 -15.93 -2.54
CA ASN A 46 6.10 -15.19 -2.48
C ASN A 46 6.16 -14.33 -1.20
N GLU A 47 7.18 -14.52 -0.36
CA GLU A 47 7.33 -13.75 0.87
C GLU A 47 8.06 -12.43 0.60
N GLY A 48 7.41 -11.31 0.95
CA GLY A 48 8.06 -10.02 1.12
C GLY A 48 7.94 -9.01 -0.02
N TYR A 49 7.29 -9.35 -1.14
CA TYR A 49 6.87 -8.36 -2.15
C TYR A 49 5.67 -8.86 -2.95
N ASP A 50 4.85 -7.93 -3.43
CA ASP A 50 3.60 -8.24 -4.15
C ASP A 50 3.73 -8.08 -5.66
N LEU A 51 4.63 -7.20 -6.12
CA LEU A 51 4.81 -6.87 -7.54
C LEU A 51 6.28 -6.97 -7.96
N ILE A 52 6.48 -7.34 -9.22
CA ILE A 52 7.77 -7.34 -9.92
C ILE A 52 7.69 -6.33 -11.04
N CYS A 53 8.61 -5.37 -11.05
CA CYS A 53 8.73 -4.37 -12.11
C CYS A 53 9.98 -4.64 -12.94
N ILE A 54 9.84 -4.62 -14.26
CA ILE A 54 10.93 -4.83 -15.22
C ILE A 54 10.88 -3.78 -16.33
N HIS A 55 11.95 -3.69 -17.12
CA HIS A 55 11.96 -2.86 -18.31
C HIS A 55 10.92 -3.37 -19.34
N PRO A 56 10.14 -2.48 -19.99
CA PRO A 56 9.09 -2.89 -20.93
C PRO A 56 9.60 -3.50 -22.24
N ASP A 57 10.81 -3.13 -22.67
CA ASP A 57 11.51 -3.79 -23.79
C ASP A 57 12.18 -5.09 -23.31
N PRO A 58 11.76 -6.27 -23.79
CA PRO A 58 12.32 -7.56 -23.36
C PRO A 58 13.78 -7.77 -23.78
N ARG A 59 14.29 -7.00 -24.73
CA ARG A 59 15.71 -7.07 -25.16
C ARG A 59 16.64 -6.34 -24.21
N LYS A 60 16.11 -5.45 -23.37
CA LYS A 60 16.88 -4.71 -22.37
C LYS A 60 16.79 -5.44 -21.04
N VAL A 61 17.78 -6.28 -20.76
CA VAL A 61 17.89 -6.97 -19.47
C VAL A 61 18.33 -5.96 -18.42
N THR A 62 17.40 -5.50 -17.59
CA THR A 62 17.68 -4.72 -16.39
C THR A 62 17.42 -5.54 -15.14
N ARG A 63 17.97 -5.10 -14.01
CA ARG A 63 17.61 -5.65 -12.70
C ARG A 63 16.10 -5.57 -12.50
N GLN A 64 15.51 -6.63 -11.94
CA GLN A 64 14.11 -6.65 -11.51
C GLN A 64 13.95 -5.83 -10.23
N ILE A 65 12.90 -5.02 -10.15
CA ILE A 65 12.57 -4.20 -8.98
C ILE A 65 11.39 -4.85 -8.25
N ARG A 66 11.58 -5.17 -6.97
CA ARG A 66 10.59 -5.81 -6.11
C ARG A 66 9.81 -4.74 -5.36
N VAL A 67 8.48 -4.77 -5.43
CA VAL A 67 7.63 -3.79 -4.77
C VAL A 67 6.67 -4.47 -3.81
N GLN A 68 6.72 -4.08 -2.54
CA GLN A 68 5.67 -4.39 -1.58
C GLN A 68 4.58 -3.33 -1.65
N VAL A 69 3.33 -3.74 -1.69
CA VAL A 69 2.16 -2.89 -1.60
C VAL A 69 1.54 -3.01 -0.22
N LYS A 70 1.14 -1.88 0.36
CA LYS A 70 0.25 -1.82 1.52
C LYS A 70 -0.90 -0.90 1.19
N SER A 71 -2.06 -1.12 1.79
CA SER A 71 -3.24 -0.28 1.55
C SER A 71 -3.83 0.30 2.84
N ARG A 72 -4.54 1.42 2.68
CA ARG A 72 -5.34 2.08 3.72
C ARG A 72 -6.71 2.41 3.15
N LEU A 73 -7.74 1.79 3.73
CA LEU A 73 -9.13 2.00 3.34
C LEU A 73 -9.64 3.39 3.77
N ALA A 74 -9.38 3.74 5.03
CA ALA A 74 -9.93 4.93 5.67
C ALA A 74 -9.12 6.19 5.36
N THR A 75 -9.80 7.28 5.04
CA THR A 75 -9.18 8.56 4.63
C THR A 75 -8.39 9.22 5.75
N GLU A 76 -8.79 8.98 6.99
CA GLU A 76 -8.11 9.44 8.20
C GLU A 76 -7.01 8.48 8.69
N SER A 77 -6.65 7.49 7.87
CA SER A 77 -5.54 6.59 8.20
C SER A 77 -4.21 7.34 8.29
N GLY A 78 -3.46 7.08 9.35
CA GLY A 78 -2.11 7.60 9.54
C GLY A 78 -1.02 6.72 8.90
N GLY A 79 0.13 6.67 9.55
CA GLY A 79 1.31 5.93 9.10
C GLY A 79 1.14 4.42 8.98
N PHE A 80 2.24 3.74 8.68
CA PHE A 80 2.25 2.30 8.42
C PHE A 80 3.44 1.63 9.10
N PRO A 81 3.20 0.59 9.92
CA PRO A 81 4.30 -0.15 10.52
C PRO A 81 5.02 -0.96 9.46
N ILE A 82 6.35 -0.91 9.47
CA ILE A 82 7.24 -1.77 8.71
C ILE A 82 8.00 -2.61 9.72
N LYS A 83 8.04 -3.93 9.53
CA LYS A 83 8.91 -4.80 10.33
C LYS A 83 10.32 -4.65 9.80
N ALA A 84 11.29 -4.35 10.66
CA ALA A 84 12.68 -4.19 10.26
C ALA A 84 13.20 -5.40 9.47
N SER A 85 12.82 -6.62 9.89
CA SER A 85 13.19 -7.87 9.23
C SER A 85 12.64 -8.05 7.80
N THR A 86 11.70 -7.22 7.37
CA THR A 86 11.09 -7.30 6.03
C THR A 86 11.68 -6.30 5.04
N ILE A 87 12.55 -5.39 5.49
CA ILE A 87 13.04 -4.27 4.67
C ILE A 87 13.87 -4.74 3.47
N ASP A 88 14.63 -5.84 3.61
CA ASP A 88 15.51 -6.34 2.55
C ASP A 88 14.77 -7.19 1.49
N ALA A 89 13.51 -7.54 1.76
CA ALA A 89 12.71 -8.38 0.88
C ALA A 89 12.15 -7.62 -0.35
N PHE A 90 12.11 -6.29 -0.29
CA PHE A 90 11.61 -5.44 -1.37
C PHE A 90 12.54 -4.25 -1.63
N ASP A 91 12.53 -3.74 -2.87
CA ASP A 91 13.25 -2.52 -3.25
C ASP A 91 12.45 -1.26 -2.93
N PHE A 92 11.12 -1.33 -3.04
CA PHE A 92 10.22 -0.22 -2.70
C PHE A 92 9.00 -0.72 -1.93
N LEU A 93 8.55 0.09 -0.98
CA LEU A 93 7.22 -0.03 -0.39
C LEU A 93 6.33 1.06 -0.95
N ILE A 94 5.21 0.68 -1.56
CA ILE A 94 4.15 1.61 -1.99
C ILE A 94 2.96 1.45 -1.06
N VAL A 95 2.51 2.56 -0.47
CA VAL A 95 1.32 2.61 0.37
C VAL A 95 0.20 3.34 -0.38
N ALA A 96 -0.83 2.58 -0.75
CA ALA A 96 -2.03 3.08 -1.39
C ALA A 96 -3.05 3.55 -0.33
N TYR A 97 -3.25 4.86 -0.26
CA TYR A 97 -4.36 5.45 0.47
C TYR A 97 -5.57 5.51 -0.45
N LEU A 98 -6.53 4.61 -0.22
CA LEU A 98 -7.69 4.43 -1.08
C LEU A 98 -8.77 5.48 -0.83
N ASN A 99 -8.76 6.11 0.35
CA ASN A 99 -9.65 7.18 0.75
C ASN A 99 -11.15 6.88 0.47
N VAL A 100 -11.59 5.67 0.81
CA VAL A 100 -12.96 5.23 0.51
C VAL A 100 -13.99 5.95 1.39
N GLY A 101 -13.59 6.39 2.58
CA GLY A 101 -14.46 7.06 3.54
C GLY A 101 -13.86 7.14 4.94
N TYR A 102 -14.64 7.70 5.87
CA TYR A 102 -14.29 7.73 7.28
C TYR A 102 -14.74 6.45 7.98
N PHE A 103 -13.77 5.66 8.47
CA PHE A 103 -14.00 4.36 9.13
C PHE A 103 -13.30 4.25 10.50
N LEU A 104 -12.52 5.25 10.90
CA LEU A 104 -11.85 5.37 12.20
C LEU A 104 -12.50 6.52 12.98
N GLY A 105 -11.77 7.31 13.78
CA GLY A 105 -12.39 8.29 14.69
C GLY A 105 -13.36 9.30 14.05
N LYS A 106 -13.16 9.66 12.78
CA LYS A 106 -13.96 10.70 12.10
C LYS A 106 -15.40 10.28 11.77
N HIS A 107 -15.71 8.98 11.67
CA HIS A 107 -17.08 8.52 11.39
C HIS A 107 -18.07 8.88 12.50
N ARG A 108 -17.59 9.23 13.70
CA ARG A 108 -18.43 9.61 14.85
C ARG A 108 -19.05 11.00 14.71
N HIS A 109 -18.44 11.86 13.90
CA HIS A 109 -18.85 13.26 13.74
C HIS A 109 -19.19 13.61 12.29
N HIS A 110 -18.90 12.71 11.36
CA HIS A 110 -19.11 12.90 9.92
C HIS A 110 -19.71 11.64 9.32
N GLY A 111 -20.56 11.80 8.29
CA GLY A 111 -21.02 10.66 7.50
C GLY A 111 -19.85 9.94 6.82
N VAL A 112 -19.90 8.61 6.73
CA VAL A 112 -18.82 7.77 6.15
C VAL A 112 -18.39 8.26 4.77
N LYS A 113 -19.37 8.57 3.90
CA LYS A 113 -19.13 9.05 2.52
C LYS A 113 -18.51 10.44 2.44
N ALA A 114 -18.59 11.25 3.51
CA ALA A 114 -17.96 12.57 3.53
C ALA A 114 -16.42 12.47 3.50
N GLY A 115 -15.87 11.31 3.85
CA GLY A 115 -14.44 11.05 3.75
C GLY A 115 -13.97 10.59 2.37
N THR A 116 -14.86 10.32 1.42
CA THR A 116 -14.44 9.79 0.11
C THR A 116 -13.60 10.82 -0.65
N ALA A 117 -12.44 10.39 -1.15
CA ALA A 117 -11.56 11.23 -1.96
C ALA A 117 -10.77 10.39 -2.97
N GLU A 118 -10.08 11.05 -3.89
CA GLU A 118 -9.19 10.38 -4.83
C GLU A 118 -8.08 9.59 -4.10
N PRO A 119 -7.71 8.40 -4.60
CA PRO A 119 -6.62 7.65 -4.02
C PRO A 119 -5.27 8.34 -4.28
N TYR A 120 -4.32 8.15 -3.37
CA TYR A 120 -2.93 8.60 -3.56
C TYR A 120 -1.94 7.56 -3.06
N PHE A 121 -0.69 7.70 -3.51
CA PHE A 121 0.39 6.79 -3.17
C PHE A 121 1.52 7.51 -2.44
N LEU A 122 1.99 6.90 -1.35
CA LEU A 122 3.31 7.16 -0.78
C LEU A 122 4.24 6.06 -1.21
N TYR A 123 5.49 6.40 -1.51
CA TYR A 123 6.53 5.41 -1.76
C TYR A 123 7.72 5.65 -0.84
N VAL A 124 8.34 4.54 -0.43
CA VAL A 124 9.55 4.51 0.39
C VAL A 124 10.53 3.60 -0.32
N ALA A 125 11.73 4.11 -0.62
CA ALA A 125 12.82 3.27 -1.08
C ALA A 125 13.30 2.39 0.09
N GLY A 126 13.44 1.08 -0.17
CA GLY A 126 14.20 0.19 0.70
C GLY A 126 15.67 0.62 0.76
N ALA A 127 16.42 0.07 1.71
CA ALA A 127 17.80 0.45 2.05
C ALA A 127 18.86 0.15 0.95
N LEU A 128 18.46 0.03 -0.32
CA LEU A 128 19.34 -0.22 -1.46
C LEU A 128 20.06 1.03 -1.98
N HIS A 129 19.83 2.20 -1.38
CA HIS A 129 20.63 3.41 -1.65
C HIS A 129 21.26 3.86 -0.34
N SER A 130 22.54 4.18 -0.40
CA SER A 130 23.38 4.77 0.66
C SER A 130 22.95 6.19 1.08
N GLY A 131 21.64 6.44 1.15
CA GLY A 131 21.04 7.71 1.56
C GLY A 131 19.69 7.46 2.21
N ALA A 132 19.35 8.30 3.20
CA ALA A 132 18.13 8.20 3.98
C ALA A 132 16.86 8.01 3.12
N PRO A 133 15.87 7.22 3.58
CA PRO A 133 14.62 7.00 2.85
C PRO A 133 13.90 8.33 2.59
N GLN A 134 13.83 8.76 1.32
CA GLN A 134 13.09 9.95 0.93
C GLN A 134 11.60 9.60 0.81
N CYS A 135 10.79 10.16 1.70
CA CYS A 135 9.33 10.07 1.63
C CYS A 135 8.82 11.15 0.67
N SER A 136 8.19 10.75 -0.43
CA SER A 136 7.61 11.69 -1.39
C SER A 136 6.17 11.31 -1.71
N LYS A 137 5.31 12.33 -1.74
CA LYS A 137 3.90 12.22 -2.12
C LYS A 137 3.79 12.35 -3.62
N PHE A 138 3.22 11.35 -4.31
CA PHE A 138 2.66 11.59 -5.63
C PHE A 138 1.15 11.70 -5.55
N VAL A 139 0.64 12.89 -5.88
CA VAL A 139 -0.78 13.12 -6.14
C VAL A 139 -0.98 12.98 -7.64
N GLY A 140 -1.86 12.06 -8.07
CA GLY A 140 -2.27 11.95 -9.46
C GLY A 140 -3.09 13.17 -9.86
N LYS A 141 -2.44 14.25 -10.31
CA LYS A 141 -3.17 15.35 -10.98
C LYS A 141 -3.67 14.84 -12.32
N GLY A 142 -4.98 14.63 -12.42
CA GLY A 142 -5.68 14.40 -13.69
C GLY A 142 -5.43 15.60 -14.60
N HIS A 143 -4.63 15.40 -15.64
CA HIS A 143 -4.58 16.36 -16.74
C HIS A 143 -5.85 16.14 -17.55
N ASN A 144 -6.65 17.19 -17.66
CA ASN A 144 -7.80 17.24 -18.55
C ASN A 144 -7.26 17.12 -19.98
N ALA A 145 -7.35 15.93 -20.57
CA ALA A 145 -7.14 15.74 -21.99
C ALA A 145 -8.36 16.33 -22.70
N ARG A 146 -8.22 17.56 -23.21
CA ARG A 146 -9.13 18.06 -24.24
C ARG A 146 -8.80 17.31 -25.52
N SER A 147 -9.76 16.51 -26.00
CA SER A 147 -9.84 16.01 -27.36
C SER A 147 -10.05 17.15 -28.34
#